data_AF-A0A8H6S124-F1
#
_entry.id   AF-A0A8H6S124-F1
#
_cell.length_a   1.000
_cell.length_b   1.000
_cell.length_c   1.000
_cell.angle_alpha   90.00
_cell.angle_beta   90.00
_cell.angle_gamma   90.00
#
_symmetry.space_group_name_H-M   'P 1'
#
loop_
_entity.id
_entity.type
_entity.pdbx_description
1 polymer ?
#
loop_
_entity_poly.entity_id
_entity_poly.type
_entity_poly.pdbx_seq_one_letter_code
_entity_poly.pdbx_strand_id
1 'polypeptide(L)'
;MSQDTLLTSKSSDSSSLAHGLSLQQTFVFINILARLKNDIFLVQPSSFGNEDCAPSVLPPSILAFTSDALGIDEGMVESLWLAYKEEIWGWPASEPTDEEEKLFHEHGWKRGLTSLVLYPPTHFCDNPACGRQSPLKKATSRQVVVYTLARGVLPAYEIKLYCPNCFTTYFPDFSVLKGIRTYYAIDEIPGYIQVGAHQFIEKRLVTLWITMMLVAWVSGTNCSRIYDLALSQVDNELFEAGGWQFGCVLTTNHIWDAFTLYTLLDYHRRRNTRLVLPHTGLQKDRMTMAMEARNEEVIQRGFEETLGHEDIQVVVTDGLAIGHPRCREPHCTIPLNSNQDRFCPTHAFRINECAVVGCNHHVRSGYKTCDNSEHIEMEDLHTARGQAAFTLRNRLNRHRTAHPHDIVAGDSNGDHWVSEDAIQEDDEWTQLRGRRKQRAHFSRAHTHNEQTLVFPCGLIASRATFYEAEAVSNVLVFVEKAYSVPHARKPHHLIYDSNCDAAQQVAANEDWSWFDDIGMFVDVFHFKNKHDASHTFCQENCNPADCPHLMDGDKWYFNTSVAEQMNVWLGGYLAIVREMLPVKYNFFLNEMIRLHNHITLQKLEDGGHNVRVLPPRGPLPSYNRRRI
;
A
#
# COMPACT_ATOMS: atom_id res chain seq x y z
N MET A 1 -7.13 -35.31 -9.09
CA MET A 1 -7.92 -36.56 -9.33
C MET A 1 -9.37 -36.15 -9.52
N SER A 2 -10.03 -36.62 -10.59
CA SER A 2 -11.46 -36.30 -10.82
C SER A 2 -12.35 -37.11 -9.87
N GLN A 3 -13.54 -36.57 -9.59
CA GLN A 3 -14.59 -37.09 -8.70
C GLN A 3 -14.92 -38.58 -8.89
N ASP A 4 -14.78 -39.11 -10.12
CA ASP A 4 -15.11 -40.50 -10.46
C ASP A 4 -14.00 -41.52 -10.18
N THR A 5 -12.77 -41.07 -9.92
CA THR A 5 -11.60 -41.99 -9.84
C THR A 5 -11.42 -42.61 -8.44
N LEU A 6 -11.97 -42.00 -7.37
CA LEU A 6 -11.80 -42.54 -6.02
C LEU A 6 -12.60 -43.82 -5.77
N LEU A 7 -13.83 -43.88 -6.26
CA LEU A 7 -14.76 -44.99 -5.97
C LEU A 7 -14.46 -46.27 -6.76
N THR A 8 -13.74 -46.15 -7.88
CA THR A 8 -13.45 -47.29 -8.77
C THR A 8 -12.25 -48.11 -8.34
N SER A 9 -11.39 -47.62 -7.43
CA SER A 9 -10.11 -48.26 -7.08
C SER A 9 -10.13 -49.21 -5.87
N LYS A 10 -11.19 -49.24 -5.05
CA LYS A 10 -11.32 -50.16 -3.89
C LYS A 10 -12.70 -50.85 -3.83
N SER A 11 -13.07 -51.60 -4.86
CA SER A 11 -14.41 -52.21 -4.95
C SER A 11 -14.57 -53.60 -4.33
N SER A 12 -13.55 -54.21 -3.72
CA SER A 12 -13.69 -55.57 -3.16
C SER A 12 -13.80 -55.65 -1.62
N ASP A 13 -13.10 -54.80 -0.84
CA ASP A 13 -13.12 -54.89 0.65
C ASP A 13 -13.76 -53.68 1.37
N SER A 14 -13.76 -52.48 0.78
CA SER A 14 -14.40 -51.28 1.37
C SER A 14 -15.89 -51.11 1.04
N SER A 15 -16.45 -51.99 0.21
CA SER A 15 -17.85 -51.90 -0.21
C SER A 15 -18.82 -52.16 0.94
N SER A 16 -18.49 -53.02 1.92
CA SER A 16 -19.37 -53.38 3.04
C SER A 16 -19.51 -52.27 4.10
N LEU A 17 -18.46 -51.48 4.34
CA LEU A 17 -18.48 -50.31 5.24
C LEU A 17 -19.15 -49.09 4.60
N ALA A 18 -19.08 -48.96 3.26
CA ALA A 18 -19.73 -47.88 2.52
C ALA A 18 -21.27 -48.01 2.40
N HIS A 19 -21.86 -49.14 2.81
CA HIS A 19 -23.32 -49.35 2.72
C HIS A 19 -24.14 -48.50 3.72
N GLY A 20 -23.49 -47.83 4.68
CA GLY A 20 -24.16 -47.01 5.72
C GLY A 20 -24.15 -45.50 5.47
N LEU A 21 -23.36 -44.98 4.54
CA LEU A 21 -23.22 -43.54 4.27
C LEU A 21 -23.59 -43.21 2.83
N SER A 22 -24.22 -42.06 2.62
CA SER A 22 -24.39 -41.52 1.28
C SER A 22 -23.05 -41.06 0.70
N LEU A 23 -22.99 -40.94 -0.64
CA LEU A 23 -21.83 -40.39 -1.32
C LEU A 23 -21.50 -38.97 -0.81
N GLN A 24 -22.52 -38.15 -0.58
CA GLN A 24 -22.38 -36.80 -0.02
C GLN A 24 -21.75 -36.83 1.37
N GLN A 25 -22.24 -37.68 2.27
CA GLN A 25 -21.67 -37.80 3.62
C GLN A 25 -20.21 -38.29 3.60
N THR A 26 -19.87 -39.16 2.65
CA THR A 26 -18.48 -39.62 2.46
C THR A 26 -17.57 -38.47 2.05
N PHE A 27 -18.03 -37.58 1.16
CA PHE A 27 -17.26 -36.38 0.81
C PHE A 27 -17.13 -35.39 1.97
N VAL A 28 -18.21 -35.14 2.70
CA VAL A 28 -18.18 -34.27 3.88
C VAL A 28 -17.21 -34.82 4.93
N PHE A 29 -17.22 -36.14 5.16
CA PHE A 29 -16.26 -36.82 6.04
C PHE A 29 -14.81 -36.57 5.63
N ILE A 30 -14.49 -36.79 4.35
CA ILE A 30 -13.15 -36.58 3.80
C ILE A 30 -12.72 -35.12 3.93
N ASN A 31 -13.58 -34.17 3.52
CA ASN A 31 -13.27 -32.74 3.54
C ASN A 31 -13.06 -32.20 4.96
N ILE A 32 -13.93 -32.55 5.90
CA ILE A 32 -13.82 -32.12 7.30
C ILE A 32 -12.50 -32.60 7.90
N LEU A 33 -12.19 -33.90 7.79
CA LEU A 33 -10.98 -34.45 8.39
C LEU A 33 -9.71 -34.01 7.67
N ALA A 34 -9.77 -33.81 6.35
CA ALA A 34 -8.66 -33.24 5.60
C ALA A 34 -8.32 -31.81 6.04
N ARG A 35 -9.33 -31.05 6.50
CA ARG A 35 -9.16 -29.69 7.01
C ARG A 35 -8.57 -29.65 8.41
N LEU A 36 -8.87 -30.68 9.22
CA LEU A 36 -8.40 -30.82 10.60
C LEU A 36 -7.08 -31.57 10.74
N LYS A 37 -6.33 -31.83 9.65
CA LYS A 37 -5.04 -32.56 9.69
C LYS A 37 -4.06 -31.99 10.70
N ASN A 38 -3.92 -30.67 10.74
CA ASN A 38 -3.00 -30.02 11.67
C ASN A 38 -3.43 -30.22 13.13
N ASP A 39 -4.74 -30.17 13.42
CA ASP A 39 -5.29 -30.44 14.74
C ASP A 39 -5.11 -31.92 15.14
N ILE A 40 -5.35 -32.83 14.18
CA ILE A 40 -5.11 -34.27 14.33
C ILE A 40 -3.63 -34.52 14.64
N PHE A 41 -2.72 -33.91 13.89
CA PHE A 41 -1.27 -34.08 14.05
C PHE A 41 -0.77 -33.47 15.36
N LEU A 42 -1.24 -32.29 15.74
CA LEU A 42 -0.76 -31.54 16.90
C LEU A 42 -0.87 -32.36 18.19
N VAL A 43 -1.94 -33.13 18.35
CA VAL A 43 -2.20 -33.90 19.58
C VAL A 43 -1.59 -35.32 19.57
N GLN A 44 -0.97 -35.73 18.46
CA GLN A 44 -0.23 -37.00 18.42
C GLN A 44 1.02 -36.94 19.34
N PRO A 45 1.48 -38.09 19.87
CA PRO A 45 2.71 -38.17 20.64
C PRO A 45 3.91 -37.57 19.90
N SER A 46 4.87 -37.00 20.61
CA SER A 46 6.09 -36.45 19.99
C SER A 46 6.96 -37.49 19.28
N SER A 47 6.78 -38.78 19.58
CA SER A 47 7.38 -39.90 18.85
C SER A 47 6.78 -40.11 17.46
N PHE A 48 5.56 -39.60 17.22
CA PHE A 48 4.95 -39.53 15.90
C PHE A 48 5.57 -38.36 15.14
N GLY A 49 6.74 -38.61 14.55
CA GLY A 49 7.62 -37.59 13.97
C GLY A 49 7.45 -37.36 12.48
N ASN A 50 6.51 -38.03 11.80
CA ASN A 50 6.31 -37.88 10.37
C ASN A 50 4.98 -37.17 10.08
N GLU A 51 5.03 -35.94 9.57
CA GLU A 51 3.84 -35.16 9.20
C GLU A 51 3.17 -35.66 7.91
N ASP A 52 3.88 -36.44 7.10
CA ASP A 52 3.36 -37.00 5.84
C ASP A 52 2.56 -38.30 6.03
N CYS A 53 2.54 -38.87 7.24
CA CYS A 53 1.83 -40.11 7.53
C CYS A 53 0.55 -39.86 8.31
N ALA A 54 -0.54 -40.52 7.90
CA ALA A 54 -1.80 -40.47 8.63
C ALA A 54 -1.70 -41.23 9.96
N PRO A 55 -2.05 -40.60 11.11
CA PRO A 55 -2.04 -41.30 12.39
C PRO A 55 -3.08 -42.41 12.45
N SER A 56 -2.80 -43.44 13.27
CA SER A 56 -3.71 -44.58 13.43
C SER A 56 -4.97 -44.26 14.24
N VAL A 57 -4.94 -43.21 15.07
CA VAL A 57 -6.01 -42.88 16.01
C VAL A 57 -6.42 -41.42 15.84
N LEU A 58 -7.73 -41.19 15.72
CA LEU A 58 -8.30 -39.85 15.75
C LEU A 58 -8.38 -39.32 17.18
N PRO A 59 -8.16 -38.01 17.39
CA PRO A 59 -8.34 -37.39 18.70
C PRO A 59 -9.79 -37.48 19.16
N PRO A 60 -10.07 -37.70 20.47
CA PRO A 60 -11.45 -37.84 20.97
C PRO A 60 -12.38 -36.67 20.64
N SER A 61 -11.87 -35.43 20.65
CA SER A 61 -12.67 -34.25 20.29
C SER A 61 -13.08 -34.22 18.83
N ILE A 62 -12.20 -34.68 17.93
CA ILE A 62 -12.45 -34.74 16.49
C ILE A 62 -13.37 -35.93 16.17
N LEU A 63 -13.14 -37.08 16.83
CA LEU A 63 -14.01 -38.25 16.74
C LEU A 63 -15.47 -37.90 17.10
N ALA A 64 -15.68 -37.31 18.27
CA ALA A 64 -17.00 -36.89 18.74
C ALA A 64 -17.63 -35.81 17.84
N PHE A 65 -16.82 -34.86 17.34
CA PHE A 65 -17.30 -33.85 16.40
C PHE A 65 -17.77 -34.46 15.08
N THR A 66 -16.98 -35.36 14.47
CA THR A 66 -17.33 -35.99 13.19
C THR A 66 -18.52 -36.93 13.33
N SER A 67 -18.64 -37.62 14.47
CA SER A 67 -19.81 -38.44 14.82
C SER A 67 -21.08 -37.59 14.84
N ASP A 68 -21.08 -36.50 15.62
CA ASP A 68 -22.21 -35.57 15.70
C ASP A 68 -22.55 -34.95 14.33
N ALA A 69 -21.53 -34.47 13.61
CA ALA A 69 -21.71 -33.74 12.35
C ALA A 69 -22.31 -34.61 11.23
N LEU A 70 -21.99 -35.92 11.22
CA LEU A 70 -22.51 -36.85 10.22
C LEU A 70 -23.73 -37.65 10.69
N GLY A 71 -24.07 -37.57 11.98
CA GLY A 71 -25.14 -38.35 12.59
C GLY A 71 -24.85 -39.85 12.62
N ILE A 72 -23.59 -40.24 12.81
CA ILE A 72 -23.14 -41.65 12.85
C ILE A 72 -22.41 -41.96 14.16
N ASP A 73 -22.40 -43.24 14.56
CA ASP A 73 -21.72 -43.69 15.78
C ASP A 73 -20.19 -43.53 15.70
N GLU A 74 -19.54 -43.25 16.83
CA GLU A 74 -18.08 -43.08 16.90
C GLU A 74 -17.30 -44.30 16.38
N GLY A 75 -17.77 -45.53 16.64
CA GLY A 75 -17.12 -46.74 16.11
C GLY A 75 -17.17 -46.84 14.58
N MET A 76 -18.20 -46.25 13.96
CA MET A 76 -18.28 -46.11 12.50
C MET A 76 -17.26 -45.07 12.00
N VAL A 77 -17.12 -43.94 12.68
CA VAL A 77 -16.11 -42.90 12.36
C VAL A 77 -14.70 -43.49 12.42
N GLU A 78 -14.37 -44.29 13.45
CA GLU A 78 -13.07 -44.96 13.56
C GLU A 78 -12.84 -45.95 12.41
N SER A 79 -13.85 -46.73 12.05
CA SER A 79 -13.78 -47.69 10.94
C SER A 79 -13.55 -46.98 9.61
N LEU A 80 -14.22 -45.85 9.38
CA LEU A 80 -14.05 -45.02 8.19
C LEU A 80 -12.67 -44.34 8.16
N TRP A 81 -12.18 -43.86 9.31
CA TRP A 81 -10.83 -43.32 9.40
C TRP A 81 -9.80 -44.38 9.00
N LEU A 82 -9.88 -45.59 9.56
CA LEU A 82 -8.95 -46.66 9.20
C LEU A 82 -9.00 -47.01 7.70
N ALA A 83 -10.17 -46.91 7.06
CA ALA A 83 -10.35 -47.20 5.64
C ALA A 83 -9.83 -46.10 4.70
N TYR A 84 -9.96 -44.83 5.09
CA TYR A 84 -9.72 -43.65 4.23
C TYR A 84 -8.60 -42.71 4.70
N LYS A 85 -7.94 -42.98 5.83
CA LYS A 85 -6.97 -42.04 6.43
C LYS A 85 -5.86 -41.62 5.48
N GLU A 86 -5.34 -42.52 4.64
CA GLU A 86 -4.23 -42.21 3.73
C GLU A 86 -4.71 -41.28 2.60
N GLU A 87 -5.90 -41.54 2.06
CA GLU A 87 -6.55 -40.67 1.07
C GLU A 87 -6.86 -39.31 1.67
N ILE A 88 -7.43 -39.27 2.88
CA ILE A 88 -7.72 -38.03 3.60
C ILE A 88 -6.42 -37.27 3.85
N TRP A 89 -5.35 -37.93 4.27
CA TRP A 89 -4.05 -37.30 4.55
C TRP A 89 -3.37 -36.72 3.32
N GLY A 90 -3.59 -37.30 2.13
CA GLY A 90 -3.19 -36.72 0.85
C GLY A 90 -4.17 -35.69 0.27
N TRP A 91 -5.39 -35.57 0.82
CA TRP A 91 -6.45 -34.74 0.26
C TRP A 91 -6.16 -33.24 0.42
N PRO A 92 -6.18 -32.44 -0.65
CA PRO A 92 -6.02 -30.99 -0.51
C PRO A 92 -7.23 -30.42 0.23
N ALA A 93 -6.99 -29.58 1.24
CA ALA A 93 -8.06 -28.86 1.91
C ALA A 93 -8.65 -27.82 0.94
N SER A 94 -9.89 -28.03 0.50
CA SER A 94 -10.65 -27.04 -0.27
C SER A 94 -11.38 -26.06 0.67
N GLU A 95 -11.81 -24.94 0.11
CA GLU A 95 -12.76 -24.05 0.80
C GLU A 95 -13.99 -24.87 1.24
N PRO A 96 -14.46 -24.67 2.49
CA PRO A 96 -15.64 -25.35 2.99
C PRO A 96 -16.91 -24.87 2.29
N THR A 97 -17.87 -25.77 2.12
CA THR A 97 -19.22 -25.40 1.67
C THR A 97 -20.01 -24.76 2.82
N ASP A 98 -21.11 -24.08 2.49
CA ASP A 98 -22.02 -23.53 3.51
C ASP A 98 -22.57 -24.61 4.45
N GLU A 99 -22.76 -25.84 3.94
CA GLU A 99 -23.15 -27.00 4.74
C GLU A 99 -22.04 -27.41 5.72
N GLU A 100 -20.79 -27.47 5.26
CA GLU A 100 -19.65 -27.78 6.12
C GLU A 100 -19.43 -26.70 7.20
N GLU A 101 -19.58 -25.42 6.85
CA GLU A 101 -19.54 -24.32 7.81
C GLU A 101 -20.56 -24.48 8.93
N LYS A 102 -21.80 -24.79 8.54
CA LYS A 102 -22.89 -25.00 9.48
C LYS A 102 -22.58 -26.14 10.44
N LEU A 103 -21.99 -27.24 9.96
CA LEU A 103 -21.56 -28.36 10.82
C LEU A 103 -20.49 -27.93 11.84
N PHE A 104 -19.50 -27.15 11.41
CA PHE A 104 -18.50 -26.60 12.34
C PHE A 104 -19.13 -25.69 13.38
N HIS A 105 -20.08 -24.84 12.98
CA HIS A 105 -20.79 -23.97 13.90
C HIS A 105 -21.61 -24.77 14.94
N GLU A 106 -22.44 -25.71 14.48
CA GLU A 106 -23.37 -26.46 15.35
C GLU A 106 -22.64 -27.44 16.28
N HIS A 107 -21.60 -28.11 15.78
CA HIS A 107 -20.95 -29.22 16.49
C HIS A 107 -19.47 -28.96 16.83
N GLY A 108 -18.78 -28.07 16.12
CA GLY A 108 -17.33 -27.87 16.25
C GLY A 108 -16.92 -26.79 17.26
N TRP A 109 -17.58 -25.63 17.26
CA TRP A 109 -17.07 -24.44 17.98
C TRP A 109 -16.94 -24.64 19.50
N LYS A 110 -17.93 -25.30 20.12
CA LYS A 110 -17.89 -25.66 21.56
C LYS A 110 -16.75 -26.61 21.91
N ARG A 111 -16.19 -27.30 20.92
CA ARG A 111 -15.05 -28.22 21.03
C ARG A 111 -13.73 -27.56 20.65
N GLY A 112 -13.73 -26.25 20.36
CA GLY A 112 -12.55 -25.52 19.91
C GLY A 112 -12.17 -25.79 18.44
N LEU A 113 -13.11 -26.27 17.62
CA LEU A 113 -12.89 -26.57 16.21
C LEU A 113 -13.64 -25.56 15.34
N THR A 114 -12.96 -25.02 14.34
CA THR A 114 -13.53 -24.14 13.31
C THR A 114 -13.17 -24.66 11.93
N SER A 115 -13.93 -24.25 10.93
CA SER A 115 -13.64 -24.52 9.52
C SER A 115 -12.32 -23.90 9.05
N LEU A 116 -11.83 -22.86 9.74
CA LEU A 116 -10.53 -22.25 9.49
C LEU A 116 -9.69 -22.24 10.77
N VAL A 117 -8.50 -22.82 10.70
CA VAL A 117 -7.49 -22.75 11.76
C VAL A 117 -6.16 -22.31 11.14
N LEU A 118 -5.61 -21.21 11.66
CA LEU A 118 -4.37 -20.61 11.18
C LEU A 118 -3.20 -21.22 11.95
N TYR A 119 -2.48 -22.13 11.30
CA TYR A 119 -1.25 -22.74 11.82
C TYR A 119 -0.01 -22.02 11.26
N PRO A 120 1.14 -22.07 11.96
CA PRO A 120 2.43 -21.79 11.35
C PRO A 120 2.67 -22.73 10.15
N PRO A 121 3.52 -22.33 9.18
CA PRO A 121 3.76 -23.11 7.96
C PRO A 121 4.51 -24.43 8.19
N THR A 122 5.00 -24.67 9.41
CA THR A 122 5.71 -25.91 9.78
C THR A 122 5.39 -26.31 11.21
N HIS A 123 5.34 -27.62 11.45
CA HIS A 123 5.27 -28.20 12.80
C HIS A 123 6.65 -28.47 13.40
N PHE A 124 7.73 -28.12 12.71
CA PHE A 124 9.10 -28.37 13.14
C PHE A 124 9.84 -27.05 13.39
N CYS A 125 10.94 -27.13 14.13
CA CYS A 125 11.80 -25.97 14.31
C CYS A 125 12.66 -25.78 13.06
N ASP A 126 12.39 -24.73 12.29
CA ASP A 126 13.16 -24.34 11.11
C ASP A 126 14.40 -23.49 11.44
N ASN A 127 14.64 -23.18 12.72
CA ASN A 127 15.77 -22.36 13.13
C ASN A 127 17.07 -23.14 12.91
N PRO A 128 17.97 -22.70 12.00
CA PRO A 128 19.16 -23.46 11.64
C PRO A 128 20.15 -23.63 12.80
N ALA A 129 20.07 -22.77 13.81
CA ALA A 129 20.87 -22.88 15.03
C ALA A 129 20.27 -23.87 16.06
N CYS A 130 19.10 -24.44 15.79
CA CYS A 130 18.42 -25.38 16.67
C CYS A 130 18.58 -26.81 16.16
N GLY A 131 19.19 -27.69 16.97
CA GLY A 131 19.31 -29.11 16.64
C GLY A 131 18.05 -29.96 16.86
N ARG A 132 16.88 -29.34 17.09
CA ARG A 132 15.65 -30.06 17.40
C ARG A 132 15.05 -30.65 16.13
N GLN A 133 14.91 -31.97 16.10
CA GLN A 133 14.28 -32.72 14.99
C GLN A 133 12.87 -33.21 15.33
N SER A 134 12.46 -33.16 16.60
CA SER A 134 11.12 -33.60 17.00
C SER A 134 10.07 -32.50 16.76
N PRO A 135 8.82 -32.88 16.43
CA PRO A 135 7.75 -31.91 16.20
C PRO A 135 7.53 -30.98 17.41
N LEU A 136 7.05 -29.78 17.11
CA LEU A 136 6.65 -28.77 18.09
C LEU A 136 5.25 -29.10 18.61
N LYS A 137 5.19 -29.64 19.83
CA LYS A 137 3.93 -30.02 20.49
C LYS A 137 3.47 -29.02 21.56
N LYS A 138 4.33 -28.06 21.95
CA LYS A 138 3.93 -26.99 22.88
C LYS A 138 3.22 -25.90 22.10
N ALA A 139 1.89 -25.93 22.13
CA ALA A 139 1.05 -25.01 21.40
C ALA A 139 0.18 -24.14 22.31
N THR A 140 -0.20 -22.97 21.82
CA THR A 140 -1.31 -22.18 22.38
C THR A 140 -2.30 -21.86 21.27
N SER A 141 -3.59 -21.87 21.63
CA SER A 141 -4.69 -21.53 20.73
C SER A 141 -5.34 -20.23 21.18
N ARG A 142 -5.79 -19.41 20.23
CA ARG A 142 -6.50 -18.16 20.48
C ARG A 142 -7.59 -17.96 19.44
N GLN A 143 -8.78 -17.55 19.87
CA GLN A 143 -9.81 -17.07 18.95
C GLN A 143 -9.30 -15.84 18.17
N VAL A 144 -9.63 -15.76 16.89
CA VAL A 144 -9.34 -14.63 16.01
C VAL A 144 -10.49 -14.40 15.04
N VAL A 145 -10.44 -13.29 14.32
CA VAL A 145 -11.39 -12.92 13.27
C VAL A 145 -10.64 -12.82 11.95
N VAL A 146 -11.15 -13.47 10.92
CA VAL A 146 -10.55 -13.50 9.59
C VAL A 146 -11.48 -12.83 8.60
N TYR A 147 -10.97 -11.83 7.89
CA TYR A 147 -11.68 -11.11 6.85
C TYR A 147 -11.33 -11.72 5.50
N THR A 148 -12.33 -12.30 4.84
CA THR A 148 -12.17 -12.95 3.53
C THR A 148 -12.97 -12.23 2.46
N LEU A 149 -12.54 -12.39 1.20
CA LEU A 149 -13.19 -11.80 0.05
C LEU A 149 -14.53 -12.47 -0.28
N ALA A 150 -14.60 -13.80 -0.21
CA ALA A 150 -15.76 -14.57 -0.69
C ALA A 150 -16.74 -14.98 0.43
N ARG A 151 -16.22 -15.35 1.60
CA ARG A 151 -16.99 -15.93 2.72
C ARG A 151 -17.30 -14.92 3.83
N GLY A 152 -16.98 -13.65 3.59
CA GLY A 152 -17.11 -12.60 4.58
C GLY A 152 -16.23 -12.79 5.80
N VAL A 153 -16.76 -12.45 6.97
CA VAL A 153 -16.04 -12.49 8.24
C VAL A 153 -16.19 -13.86 8.89
N LEU A 154 -15.07 -14.48 9.20
CA LEU A 154 -15.02 -15.83 9.74
C LEU A 154 -14.40 -15.86 11.14
N PRO A 155 -14.98 -16.64 12.06
CA PRO A 155 -14.31 -17.03 13.29
C PRO A 155 -13.26 -18.10 12.99
N ALA A 156 -12.05 -17.93 13.51
CA ALA A 156 -10.97 -18.89 13.33
C ALA A 156 -10.09 -19.00 14.58
N TYR A 157 -9.34 -20.08 14.71
CA TYR A 157 -8.31 -20.18 15.73
C TYR A 157 -6.92 -19.86 15.16
N GLU A 158 -6.16 -19.03 15.87
CA GLU A 158 -4.72 -18.86 15.68
C GLU A 158 -3.99 -19.87 16.58
N ILE A 159 -3.15 -20.70 15.97
CA ILE A 159 -2.27 -21.61 16.69
C ILE A 159 -0.84 -21.07 16.68
N LYS A 160 -0.20 -21.07 17.86
CA LYS A 160 1.21 -20.73 18.02
C LYS A 160 1.96 -21.94 18.49
N LEU A 161 3.08 -22.24 17.83
CA LEU A 161 3.97 -23.33 18.23
C LEU A 161 5.21 -22.77 18.89
N TYR A 162 5.67 -23.41 19.96
CA TYR A 162 6.83 -22.96 20.72
C TYR A 162 7.92 -24.01 20.74
N CYS A 163 9.13 -23.61 20.36
CA CYS A 163 10.31 -24.45 20.48
C CYS A 163 10.98 -24.25 21.85
N PRO A 164 10.98 -25.26 22.74
CA PRO A 164 11.61 -25.14 24.05
C PRO A 164 13.15 -25.17 24.00
N ASN A 165 13.75 -25.56 22.88
CA ASN A 165 15.21 -25.64 22.75
C ASN A 165 15.82 -24.28 22.41
N CYS A 166 15.25 -23.58 21.42
CA CYS A 166 15.77 -22.29 20.95
C CYS A 166 14.89 -21.08 21.32
N PHE A 167 13.79 -21.31 22.05
CA PHE A 167 12.85 -20.30 22.53
C PHE A 167 12.15 -19.50 21.42
N THR A 168 12.11 -20.02 20.19
CA THR A 168 11.38 -19.41 19.07
C THR A 168 9.89 -19.73 19.19
N THR A 169 9.05 -18.70 19.02
CA THR A 169 7.59 -18.85 18.91
C THR A 169 7.18 -18.65 17.46
N TYR A 170 6.53 -19.63 16.89
CA TYR A 170 6.03 -19.65 15.53
C TYR A 170 4.56 -19.23 15.52
N PHE A 171 4.25 -18.17 14.79
CA PHE A 171 2.90 -17.68 14.49
C PHE A 171 2.54 -18.09 13.06
N PRO A 172 1.29 -17.87 12.60
CA PRO A 172 0.87 -18.25 11.25
C PRO A 172 1.67 -17.60 10.12
N ASP A 173 1.97 -16.29 10.21
CA ASP A 173 2.60 -15.51 9.14
C ASP A 173 4.03 -15.04 9.45
N PHE A 174 4.50 -15.23 10.69
CA PHE A 174 5.88 -14.94 11.11
C PHE A 174 6.35 -15.81 12.28
N SER A 175 7.65 -15.80 12.56
CA SER A 175 8.24 -16.33 13.80
C SER A 175 8.82 -15.23 14.66
N VAL A 176 8.97 -15.48 15.96
CA VAL A 176 9.53 -14.54 16.93
C VAL A 176 10.66 -15.20 17.71
N LEU A 177 11.83 -14.57 17.68
CA LEU A 177 12.98 -14.94 18.49
C LEU A 177 13.58 -13.67 19.11
N LYS A 178 13.74 -13.65 20.43
CA LYS A 178 14.36 -12.53 21.19
C LYS A 178 13.76 -11.15 20.85
N GLY A 179 12.43 -11.08 20.73
CA GLY A 179 11.73 -9.82 20.43
C GLY A 179 11.79 -9.36 18.98
N ILE A 180 12.35 -10.17 18.08
CA ILE A 180 12.41 -9.90 16.64
C ILE A 180 11.41 -10.79 15.92
N ARG A 181 10.52 -10.16 15.13
CA ARG A 181 9.56 -10.81 14.25
C ARG A 181 10.20 -11.01 12.87
N THR A 182 10.20 -12.23 12.36
CA THR A 182 10.70 -12.57 11.02
C THR A 182 9.57 -13.22 10.22
N TYR A 183 9.17 -12.60 9.11
CA TYR A 183 8.10 -13.13 8.25
C TYR A 183 8.60 -14.25 7.34
N TYR A 184 7.73 -15.23 7.06
CA TYR A 184 8.09 -16.41 6.26
C TYR A 184 8.12 -16.16 4.75
N ALA A 185 7.56 -15.03 4.27
CA ALA A 185 7.41 -14.74 2.85
C ALA A 185 8.77 -14.61 2.14
N ILE A 186 9.26 -15.73 1.58
CA ILE A 186 10.37 -15.77 0.62
C ILE A 186 9.84 -16.11 -0.76
N ASP A 187 9.10 -17.23 -0.87
CA ASP A 187 8.57 -17.72 -2.15
C ASP A 187 7.16 -17.18 -2.41
N GLU A 188 6.30 -17.23 -1.40
CA GLU A 188 4.92 -16.75 -1.48
C GLU A 188 4.52 -15.94 -0.23
N ILE A 189 3.74 -14.88 -0.45
CA ILE A 189 3.05 -14.17 0.63
C ILE A 189 1.98 -15.09 1.21
N PRO A 190 1.92 -15.27 2.55
CA PRO A 190 0.90 -16.10 3.22
C PRO A 190 -0.53 -15.77 2.78
N GLY A 191 -1.39 -16.79 2.72
CA GLY A 191 -2.80 -16.64 2.36
C GLY A 191 -3.58 -15.72 3.31
N TYR A 192 -3.14 -15.60 4.56
CA TYR A 192 -3.68 -14.70 5.57
C TYR A 192 -2.54 -13.97 6.28
N ILE A 193 -2.69 -12.65 6.45
CA ILE A 193 -1.70 -11.82 7.15
C ILE A 193 -2.30 -11.23 8.44
N GLN A 194 -1.52 -11.20 9.52
CA GLN A 194 -1.94 -10.63 10.80
C GLN A 194 -1.77 -9.11 10.81
N VAL A 195 -2.89 -8.38 10.84
CA VAL A 195 -2.90 -6.91 10.81
C VAL A 195 -3.25 -6.27 12.15
N GLY A 196 -3.74 -7.06 13.09
CA GLY A 196 -4.09 -6.61 14.44
C GLY A 196 -3.72 -7.63 15.49
N ALA A 197 -4.19 -7.44 16.72
CA ALA A 197 -3.91 -8.39 17.79
C ALA A 197 -4.62 -9.73 17.57
N HIS A 198 -5.77 -9.73 16.90
CA HIS A 198 -6.61 -10.89 16.64
C HIS A 198 -7.33 -10.80 15.28
N GLN A 199 -6.83 -9.95 14.38
CA GLN A 199 -7.39 -9.71 13.05
C GLN A 199 -6.44 -10.24 11.99
N PHE A 200 -6.98 -11.10 11.13
CA PHE A 200 -6.28 -11.61 9.95
C PHE A 200 -7.04 -11.22 8.70
N ILE A 201 -6.32 -10.94 7.63
CA ILE A 201 -6.93 -10.56 6.35
C ILE A 201 -6.40 -11.47 5.27
N GLU A 202 -7.31 -11.99 4.46
CA GLU A 202 -7.00 -12.80 3.29
C GLU A 202 -6.22 -11.98 2.25
N LYS A 203 -5.13 -12.57 1.72
CA LYS A 203 -4.30 -12.02 0.65
C LYS A 203 -5.13 -11.46 -0.51
N ARG A 204 -6.12 -12.22 -0.99
CA ARG A 204 -7.00 -11.82 -2.13
C ARG A 204 -7.79 -10.55 -1.84
N LEU A 205 -8.23 -10.36 -0.59
CA LEU A 205 -8.95 -9.16 -0.17
C LEU A 205 -8.01 -7.94 -0.11
N VAL A 206 -6.78 -8.12 0.40
CA VAL A 206 -5.77 -7.04 0.40
C VAL A 206 -5.43 -6.62 -1.03
N THR A 207 -5.25 -7.59 -1.94
CA THR A 207 -5.00 -7.32 -3.36
C THR A 207 -6.16 -6.54 -3.99
N LEU A 208 -7.42 -6.89 -3.69
CA LEU A 208 -8.57 -6.10 -4.15
C LEU A 208 -8.49 -4.65 -3.69
N TRP A 209 -8.21 -4.40 -2.41
CA TRP A 209 -8.12 -3.03 -1.90
C TRP A 209 -6.98 -2.24 -2.52
N ILE A 210 -5.80 -2.86 -2.72
CA ILE A 210 -4.69 -2.22 -3.44
C ILE A 210 -5.11 -1.83 -4.85
N THR A 211 -5.81 -2.72 -5.58
CA THR A 211 -6.33 -2.42 -6.91
C THR A 211 -7.35 -1.29 -6.89
N MET A 212 -8.26 -1.26 -5.91
CA MET A 212 -9.22 -0.17 -5.75
C MET A 212 -8.54 1.17 -5.42
N MET A 213 -7.49 1.16 -4.59
CA MET A 213 -6.66 2.33 -4.32
C MET A 213 -5.99 2.83 -5.59
N LEU A 214 -5.44 1.93 -6.41
CA LEU A 214 -4.68 2.24 -7.61
C LEU A 214 -5.54 2.77 -8.76
N VAL A 215 -6.68 2.14 -9.01
CA VAL A 215 -7.51 2.37 -10.20
C VAL A 215 -8.63 3.37 -9.95
N ALA A 216 -9.12 3.47 -8.72
CA ALA A 216 -10.28 4.29 -8.36
C ALA A 216 -10.06 5.20 -7.15
N TRP A 217 -8.80 5.37 -6.70
CA TRP A 217 -8.43 6.23 -5.58
C TRP A 217 -9.26 5.98 -4.31
N VAL A 218 -9.63 4.72 -4.07
CA VAL A 218 -10.47 4.37 -2.93
C VAL A 218 -9.65 4.43 -1.64
N SER A 219 -10.02 5.31 -0.71
CA SER A 219 -9.32 5.45 0.57
C SER A 219 -9.46 4.20 1.44
N GLY A 220 -8.53 3.99 2.40
CA GLY A 220 -8.63 2.90 3.36
C GLY A 220 -9.96 2.90 4.15
N THR A 221 -10.51 4.08 4.45
CA THR A 221 -11.85 4.18 5.07
C THR A 221 -12.95 3.68 4.16
N ASN A 222 -12.88 4.02 2.86
CA ASN A 222 -13.87 3.53 1.90
C ASN A 222 -13.70 2.04 1.62
N CYS A 223 -12.48 1.49 1.58
CA CYS A 223 -12.24 0.05 1.52
C CYS A 223 -12.91 -0.69 2.68
N SER A 224 -12.74 -0.18 3.91
CA SER A 224 -13.41 -0.74 5.10
C SER A 224 -14.93 -0.70 4.97
N ARG A 225 -15.50 0.44 4.56
CA ARG A 225 -16.96 0.59 4.40
C ARG A 225 -17.52 -0.30 3.29
N ILE A 226 -16.82 -0.42 2.16
CA ILE A 226 -17.22 -1.29 1.05
C ILE A 226 -17.22 -2.74 1.52
N TYR A 227 -16.20 -3.14 2.27
CA TYR A 227 -16.16 -4.46 2.88
C TYR A 227 -17.37 -4.69 3.79
N ASP A 228 -17.62 -3.79 4.74
CA ASP A 228 -18.72 -3.90 5.69
C ASP A 228 -20.09 -4.00 4.99
N LEU A 229 -20.32 -3.20 3.94
CA LEU A 229 -21.59 -3.11 3.23
C LEU A 229 -21.83 -4.24 2.22
N ALA A 230 -20.78 -4.74 1.56
CA ALA A 230 -20.92 -5.62 0.39
C ALA A 230 -20.34 -7.02 0.58
N LEU A 231 -19.35 -7.19 1.47
CA LEU A 231 -18.56 -8.43 1.55
C LEU A 231 -18.62 -9.09 2.92
N SER A 232 -18.91 -8.34 3.99
CA SER A 232 -18.72 -8.81 5.37
C SER A 232 -19.56 -10.03 5.72
N GLN A 233 -20.79 -10.13 5.20
CA GLN A 233 -21.74 -11.22 5.47
C GLN A 233 -21.85 -11.57 6.97
N VAL A 234 -21.62 -10.57 7.85
CA VAL A 234 -21.50 -10.79 9.29
C VAL A 234 -22.85 -11.18 9.87
N ASP A 235 -22.88 -12.31 10.56
CA ASP A 235 -23.97 -12.70 11.44
C ASP A 235 -23.51 -12.57 12.90
N ASN A 236 -23.80 -11.43 13.54
CA ASN A 236 -23.38 -11.18 14.91
C ASN A 236 -24.05 -12.13 15.92
N GLU A 237 -25.28 -12.59 15.63
CA GLU A 237 -25.99 -13.51 16.53
C GLU A 237 -25.30 -14.87 16.56
N LEU A 238 -24.80 -15.36 15.42
CA LEU A 238 -24.00 -16.58 15.35
C LEU A 238 -22.69 -16.46 16.13
N PHE A 239 -21.98 -15.33 16.02
CA PHE A 239 -20.73 -15.11 16.78
C PHE A 239 -20.98 -15.10 18.29
N GLU A 240 -22.05 -14.44 18.74
CA GLU A 240 -22.42 -14.39 20.15
C GLU A 240 -22.86 -15.77 20.68
N ALA A 241 -23.74 -16.47 19.95
CA ALA A 241 -24.22 -17.80 20.31
C ALA A 241 -23.07 -18.83 20.38
N GLY A 242 -22.07 -18.65 19.51
CA GLY A 242 -20.85 -19.44 19.44
C GLY A 242 -19.79 -19.14 20.50
N GLY A 243 -19.99 -18.11 21.34
CA GLY A 243 -19.04 -17.72 22.37
C GLY A 243 -17.78 -17.04 21.82
N TRP A 244 -17.88 -16.35 20.69
CA TRP A 244 -16.77 -15.61 20.09
C TRP A 244 -16.60 -14.25 20.77
N GLN A 245 -15.40 -13.98 21.32
CA GLN A 245 -15.19 -12.80 22.16
C GLN A 245 -14.82 -11.51 21.40
N PHE A 246 -14.57 -11.60 20.09
CA PHE A 246 -14.02 -10.50 19.30
C PHE A 246 -15.06 -9.94 18.32
N GLY A 247 -15.09 -8.62 18.19
CA GLY A 247 -15.96 -7.93 17.24
C GLY A 247 -15.52 -8.10 15.79
N CYS A 248 -16.50 -8.08 14.89
CA CYS A 248 -16.31 -8.28 13.46
C CYS A 248 -16.02 -6.99 12.68
N VAL A 249 -15.92 -5.84 13.35
CA VAL A 249 -15.77 -4.54 12.66
C VAL A 249 -14.35 -4.34 12.13
N LEU A 250 -14.25 -4.21 10.81
CA LEU A 250 -13.00 -3.83 10.16
C LEU A 250 -12.76 -2.32 10.33
N THR A 251 -11.51 -1.90 10.52
CA THR A 251 -11.18 -0.49 10.73
C THR A 251 -10.24 0.01 9.65
N THR A 252 -10.23 1.32 9.42
CA THR A 252 -9.27 1.97 8.51
C THR A 252 -7.81 1.64 8.85
N ASN A 253 -7.49 1.46 10.13
CA ASN A 253 -6.14 1.06 10.56
C ASN A 253 -5.80 -0.36 10.09
N HIS A 254 -6.75 -1.30 10.17
CA HIS A 254 -6.55 -2.65 9.65
C HIS A 254 -6.28 -2.65 8.15
N ILE A 255 -6.97 -1.81 7.37
CA ILE A 255 -6.72 -1.66 5.92
C ILE A 255 -5.32 -1.15 5.66
N TRP A 256 -4.88 -0.11 6.38
CA TRP A 256 -3.55 0.46 6.20
C TRP A 256 -2.44 -0.49 6.65
N ASP A 257 -2.65 -1.23 7.73
CA ASP A 257 -1.70 -2.23 8.20
C ASP A 257 -1.61 -3.39 7.20
N ALA A 258 -2.73 -3.81 6.60
CA ALA A 258 -2.75 -4.81 5.53
C ALA A 258 -1.99 -4.34 4.29
N PHE A 259 -2.29 -3.13 3.82
CA PHE A 259 -1.61 -2.49 2.69
C PHE A 259 -0.09 -2.45 2.91
N THR A 260 0.33 -1.90 4.05
CA THR A 260 1.75 -1.68 4.38
C THR A 260 2.48 -3.01 4.52
N LEU A 261 1.90 -3.95 5.25
CA LEU A 261 2.52 -5.26 5.44
C LEU A 261 2.61 -6.03 4.12
N TYR A 262 1.53 -6.07 3.34
CA TYR A 262 1.51 -6.78 2.05
C TYR A 262 2.55 -6.22 1.07
N THR A 263 2.63 -4.90 0.93
CA THR A 263 3.59 -4.25 0.02
C THR A 263 5.04 -4.48 0.46
N LEU A 264 5.33 -4.43 1.76
CA LEU A 264 6.65 -4.80 2.30
C LEU A 264 6.98 -6.28 2.07
N LEU A 265 6.01 -7.19 2.28
CA LEU A 265 6.21 -8.62 2.02
C LEU A 265 6.46 -8.89 0.53
N ASP A 266 5.72 -8.26 -0.37
CA ASP A 266 5.95 -8.39 -1.81
C ASP A 266 7.34 -7.86 -2.22
N TYR A 267 7.73 -6.72 -1.67
CA TYR A 267 9.06 -6.15 -1.89
C TYR A 267 10.17 -7.14 -1.46
N HIS A 268 10.09 -7.67 -0.24
CA HIS A 268 11.11 -8.61 0.26
C HIS A 268 11.13 -9.92 -0.53
N ARG A 269 9.96 -10.43 -0.92
CA ARG A 269 9.80 -11.60 -1.80
C ARG A 269 10.48 -11.39 -3.16
N ARG A 270 10.21 -10.28 -3.86
CA ARG A 270 10.85 -9.96 -5.16
C ARG A 270 12.37 -9.88 -5.07
N ARG A 271 12.91 -9.54 -3.90
CA ARG A 271 14.35 -9.42 -3.62
C ARG A 271 14.97 -10.69 -3.06
N ASN A 272 14.19 -11.76 -2.84
CA ASN A 272 14.61 -12.97 -2.13
C ASN A 272 15.23 -12.67 -0.75
N THR A 273 14.56 -11.80 0.01
CA THR A 273 14.93 -11.42 1.38
C THR A 273 13.74 -11.62 2.32
N ARG A 274 13.94 -11.52 3.64
CA ARG A 274 12.86 -11.62 4.63
C ARG A 274 12.58 -10.28 5.27
N LEU A 275 11.29 -9.97 5.47
CA LEU A 275 10.87 -8.83 6.28
C LEU A 275 11.12 -9.14 7.77
N VAL A 276 11.85 -8.24 8.44
CA VAL A 276 12.17 -8.32 9.86
C VAL A 276 11.67 -7.06 10.56
N LEU A 277 10.85 -7.23 11.60
CA LEU A 277 10.24 -6.14 12.36
C LEU A 277 10.44 -6.35 13.88
N PRO A 278 10.37 -5.29 14.70
CA PRO A 278 10.26 -5.46 16.15
C PRO A 278 8.94 -6.17 16.52
N HIS A 279 9.00 -7.13 17.43
CA HIS A 279 7.80 -7.81 17.93
C HIS A 279 7.05 -6.96 18.96
N THR A 280 7.78 -6.21 19.78
CA THR A 280 7.24 -5.33 20.83
C THR A 280 7.04 -3.90 20.32
N GLY A 281 6.29 -3.09 21.07
CA GLY A 281 5.99 -1.70 20.72
C GLY A 281 4.57 -1.50 20.19
N LEU A 282 4.24 -0.27 19.83
CA LEU A 282 2.91 0.07 19.32
C LEU A 282 2.74 -0.43 17.88
N GLN A 283 1.56 -0.97 17.57
CA GLN A 283 1.22 -1.45 16.23
C GLN A 283 1.51 -0.40 15.15
N LYS A 284 1.08 0.86 15.39
CA LYS A 284 1.23 1.99 14.47
C LYS A 284 2.68 2.31 14.09
N ASP A 285 3.64 1.95 14.94
CA ASP A 285 5.06 2.28 14.77
C ASP A 285 5.87 1.08 14.26
N ARG A 286 5.28 -0.13 14.25
CA ARG A 286 6.00 -1.39 14.00
C ARG A 286 6.66 -1.43 12.61
N MET A 287 6.02 -0.84 11.61
CA MET A 287 6.46 -0.86 10.21
C MET A 287 7.21 0.42 9.80
N THR A 288 7.34 1.41 10.69
CA THR A 288 7.91 2.73 10.35
C THR A 288 9.31 2.62 9.77
N MET A 289 10.23 1.92 10.45
CA MET A 289 11.61 1.77 9.96
C MET A 289 11.69 1.02 8.63
N ALA A 290 10.79 0.05 8.39
CA ALA A 290 10.76 -0.69 7.13
C ALA A 290 10.24 0.19 5.98
N MET A 291 9.23 1.03 6.24
CA MET A 291 8.77 2.05 5.29
C MET A 291 9.84 3.09 4.99
N GLU A 292 10.57 3.57 6.00
CA GLU A 292 11.70 4.50 5.85
C GLU A 292 12.81 3.89 4.99
N ALA A 293 13.22 2.66 5.27
CA ALA A 293 14.23 1.96 4.47
C ALA A 293 13.77 1.80 3.01
N ARG A 294 12.49 1.51 2.79
CA ARG A 294 11.92 1.41 1.44
C ARG A 294 11.91 2.77 0.72
N ASN A 295 11.52 3.85 1.40
CA ASN A 295 11.53 5.20 0.85
C ASN A 295 12.95 5.65 0.49
N GLU A 296 13.90 5.43 1.39
CA GLU A 296 15.31 5.77 1.19
C GLU A 296 15.88 5.01 -0.02
N GLU A 297 15.50 3.75 -0.20
CA GLU A 297 15.93 3.01 -1.37
C GLU A 297 15.40 3.59 -2.68
N VAL A 298 14.12 3.99 -2.73
CA VAL A 298 13.55 4.65 -3.93
C VAL A 298 14.30 5.94 -4.23
N ILE A 299 14.70 6.70 -3.21
CA ILE A 299 15.53 7.91 -3.38
C ILE A 299 16.92 7.55 -3.93
N GLN A 300 17.55 6.50 -3.42
CA GLN A 300 18.93 6.13 -3.77
C GLN A 300 19.06 5.38 -5.10
N ARG A 301 18.01 4.70 -5.55
CA ARG A 301 18.05 3.80 -6.72
C ARG A 301 17.01 4.12 -7.80
N GLY A 302 16.06 4.99 -7.51
CA GLY A 302 14.90 5.22 -8.37
C GLY A 302 13.91 4.05 -8.33
N PHE A 303 12.95 4.07 -9.26
CA PHE A 303 11.99 2.97 -9.46
C PHE A 303 12.63 1.86 -10.32
N GLU A 304 12.45 0.60 -9.93
CA GLU A 304 13.03 -0.54 -10.69
C GLU A 304 12.42 -0.66 -12.09
N GLU A 305 11.15 -0.26 -12.21
CA GLU A 305 10.38 -0.28 -13.45
C GLU A 305 10.95 0.66 -14.52
N THR A 306 11.71 1.69 -14.14
CA THR A 306 12.25 2.67 -15.08
C THR A 306 13.66 2.33 -15.58
N LEU A 307 14.26 1.25 -15.07
CA LEU A 307 15.57 0.78 -15.50
C LEU A 307 15.52 0.19 -16.92
N GLY A 308 16.43 0.62 -17.80
CA GLY A 308 16.62 0.04 -19.14
C GLY A 308 16.06 0.83 -20.33
N HIS A 309 15.58 2.06 -20.14
CA HIS A 309 15.22 2.95 -21.25
C HIS A 309 16.46 3.43 -22.03
N GLU A 310 16.58 3.09 -23.31
CA GLU A 310 17.80 3.35 -24.10
C GLU A 310 17.74 4.44 -25.16
N ASP A 311 16.58 4.73 -25.75
CA ASP A 311 16.47 5.79 -26.76
C ASP A 311 16.59 7.19 -26.14
N ILE A 312 16.66 8.23 -27.00
CA ILE A 312 16.72 9.65 -26.62
C ILE A 312 15.83 9.90 -25.40
N GLN A 313 16.46 10.07 -24.24
CA GLN A 313 15.74 10.23 -22.98
C GLN A 313 15.21 11.65 -22.86
N VAL A 314 13.96 11.82 -23.25
CA VAL A 314 13.17 13.01 -22.94
C VAL A 314 12.52 12.78 -21.59
N VAL A 315 12.61 13.77 -20.70
CA VAL A 315 11.86 13.79 -19.44
C VAL A 315 11.02 15.06 -19.39
N VAL A 316 9.77 14.90 -18.99
CA VAL A 316 8.82 16.00 -18.77
C VAL A 316 8.63 16.15 -17.27
N THR A 317 8.63 17.38 -16.78
CA THR A 317 8.38 17.67 -15.37
C THR A 317 7.28 18.70 -15.19
N ASP A 318 6.42 18.45 -14.21
CA ASP A 318 5.37 19.36 -13.78
C ASP A 318 5.04 19.12 -12.29
N GLY A 319 4.52 20.15 -11.64
CA GLY A 319 4.21 20.20 -10.22
C GLY A 319 2.72 20.06 -9.94
N LEU A 320 2.36 19.24 -8.95
CA LEU A 320 1.00 19.11 -8.45
C LEU A 320 0.90 19.61 -7.02
N ALA A 321 -0.11 20.42 -6.71
CA ALA A 321 -0.45 20.86 -5.35
C ALA A 321 -1.05 19.72 -4.50
N ILE A 322 -0.26 18.68 -4.26
CA ILE A 322 -0.52 17.57 -3.33
C ILE A 322 0.62 17.53 -2.31
N GLY A 323 0.30 17.25 -1.06
CA GLY A 323 1.29 17.36 0.00
C GLY A 323 0.85 16.73 1.31
N HIS A 324 1.74 16.84 2.30
CA HIS A 324 1.52 16.39 3.66
C HIS A 324 1.74 17.53 4.67
N PRO A 325 1.23 17.40 5.91
CA PRO A 325 1.50 18.34 6.98
C PRO A 325 3.00 18.46 7.24
N ARG A 326 3.47 19.69 7.46
CA ARG A 326 4.86 20.00 7.80
C ARG A 326 4.95 20.98 8.95
N CYS A 327 6.16 21.12 9.49
CA CYS A 327 6.46 22.21 10.41
C CYS A 327 6.26 23.55 9.71
N ARG A 328 5.57 24.47 10.40
CA ARG A 328 5.34 25.83 9.91
C ARG A 328 6.57 26.73 9.94
N GLU A 329 7.62 26.35 10.66
CA GLU A 329 8.88 27.10 10.62
C GLU A 329 9.44 27.14 9.18
N PRO A 330 9.84 28.32 8.68
CA PRO A 330 10.47 28.43 7.36
C PRO A 330 11.68 27.51 7.23
N HIS A 331 11.83 26.89 6.07
CA HIS A 331 12.88 25.94 5.68
C HIS A 331 12.98 24.69 6.58
N CYS A 332 12.03 24.44 7.48
CA CYS A 332 12.05 23.28 8.36
C CYS A 332 11.50 22.03 7.67
N THR A 333 12.35 21.01 7.54
CA THR A 333 11.99 19.69 6.99
C THR A 333 11.75 18.62 8.06
N ILE A 334 11.94 18.96 9.35
CA ILE A 334 11.76 18.04 10.47
C ILE A 334 10.29 17.63 10.56
N PRO A 335 9.98 16.31 10.55
CA PRO A 335 8.61 15.83 10.64
C PRO A 335 7.89 16.28 11.92
N LEU A 336 6.57 16.43 11.81
CA LEU A 336 5.70 16.61 12.96
C LEU A 336 5.60 15.31 13.77
N ASN A 337 5.38 15.42 15.08
CA ASN A 337 5.14 14.24 15.93
C ASN A 337 3.72 13.68 15.73
N SER A 338 2.76 14.58 15.48
CA SER A 338 1.38 14.28 15.11
C SER A 338 0.97 15.13 13.91
N ASN A 339 0.07 14.61 13.08
CA ASN A 339 -0.53 15.39 11.98
C ASN A 339 -1.40 16.57 12.46
N GLN A 340 -1.69 16.65 13.75
CA GLN A 340 -2.40 17.78 14.37
C GLN A 340 -1.47 18.91 14.85
N ASP A 341 -0.15 18.68 14.87
CA ASP A 341 0.80 19.67 15.37
C ASP A 341 1.04 20.78 14.32
N ARG A 342 1.30 22.02 14.78
CA ARG A 342 1.73 23.13 13.90
C ARG A 342 3.25 23.21 13.74
N PHE A 343 3.97 22.72 14.74
CA PHE A 343 5.43 22.79 14.83
C PHE A 343 5.99 21.42 15.17
N CYS A 344 7.17 21.11 14.62
CA CYS A 344 7.91 19.89 14.94
C CYS A 344 8.47 19.96 16.38
N PRO A 345 9.01 18.84 16.91
CA PRO A 345 9.56 18.80 18.27
C PRO A 345 10.62 19.87 18.57
N THR A 346 11.44 20.26 17.59
CA THR A 346 12.48 21.29 17.79
C THR A 346 11.92 22.72 17.82
N HIS A 347 10.77 22.95 17.19
CA HIS A 347 10.09 24.25 17.15
C HIS A 347 8.83 24.28 18.02
N ALA A 348 8.64 23.30 18.89
CA ALA A 348 7.46 23.19 19.75
C ALA A 348 7.26 24.44 20.63
N PHE A 349 8.33 25.13 21.01
CA PHE A 349 8.28 26.37 21.79
C PHE A 349 7.49 27.49 21.11
N ARG A 350 7.43 27.52 19.77
CA ARG A 350 6.67 28.53 19.00
C ARG A 350 5.15 28.41 19.16
N ILE A 351 4.66 27.30 19.73
CA ILE A 351 3.24 27.20 20.06
C ILE A 351 2.81 28.23 21.11
N ASN A 352 3.77 28.76 21.89
CA ASN A 352 3.54 29.76 22.91
C ASN A 352 3.58 31.20 22.35
N GLU A 353 3.92 31.38 21.08
CA GLU A 353 3.95 32.67 20.38
C GLU A 353 2.64 32.92 19.64
N CYS A 354 2.18 34.17 19.65
CA CYS A 354 0.97 34.57 18.94
C CYS A 354 1.06 34.21 17.45
N ALA A 355 0.03 33.53 16.94
CA ALA A 355 -0.01 33.07 15.56
C ALA A 355 -0.18 34.17 14.49
N VAL A 356 -0.31 35.44 14.89
CA VAL A 356 -0.42 36.57 13.95
C VAL A 356 0.98 36.97 13.51
N VAL A 357 1.22 37.02 12.20
CA VAL A 357 2.54 37.30 11.62
C VAL A 357 3.03 38.68 12.07
N GLY A 358 4.24 38.71 12.64
CA GLY A 358 4.86 39.93 13.17
C GLY A 358 4.50 40.24 14.63
N CYS A 359 3.73 39.39 15.31
CA CYS A 359 3.46 39.52 16.75
C CYS A 359 4.36 38.57 17.56
N ASN A 360 5.10 39.11 18.53
CA ASN A 360 6.00 38.34 19.42
C ASN A 360 5.44 38.18 20.84
N HIS A 361 4.14 38.46 21.05
CA HIS A 361 3.51 38.29 22.35
C HIS A 361 3.15 36.83 22.62
N HIS A 362 3.05 36.47 23.90
CA HIS A 362 2.66 35.12 24.30
C HIS A 362 1.17 34.86 24.04
N VAL A 363 0.84 33.60 23.75
CA VAL A 363 -0.55 33.16 23.57
C VAL A 363 -1.34 33.23 24.88
N ARG A 364 -2.61 33.58 24.75
CA ARG A 364 -3.62 33.50 25.80
C ARG A 364 -4.03 32.04 25.99
N SER A 365 -4.27 31.63 27.24
CA SER A 365 -4.77 30.29 27.54
C SER A 365 -6.06 29.98 26.77
N GLY A 366 -6.07 28.86 26.04
CA GLY A 366 -7.20 28.42 25.20
C GLY A 366 -7.24 29.01 23.79
N TYR A 367 -6.32 29.91 23.44
CA TYR A 367 -6.22 30.55 22.13
C TYR A 367 -4.83 30.32 21.50
N LYS A 368 -4.74 30.48 20.18
CA LYS A 368 -3.50 30.54 19.41
C LYS A 368 -2.97 31.97 19.30
N THR A 369 -3.66 32.95 19.89
CA THR A 369 -3.38 34.38 19.82
C THR A 369 -3.11 34.99 21.19
N CYS A 370 -2.46 36.15 21.23
CA CYS A 370 -2.26 36.92 22.46
C CYS A 370 -3.55 37.64 22.92
N ASP A 371 -3.51 38.36 24.05
CA ASP A 371 -4.65 39.10 24.60
C ASP A 371 -5.09 40.33 23.76
N ASN A 372 -4.50 40.56 22.59
CA ASN A 372 -4.96 41.61 21.67
C ASN A 372 -6.34 41.21 21.11
N SER A 373 -7.34 42.05 21.35
CA SER A 373 -8.72 41.85 20.89
C SER A 373 -8.83 41.59 19.38
N GLU A 374 -7.97 42.21 18.56
CA GLU A 374 -7.96 42.01 17.11
C GLU A 374 -7.48 40.61 16.73
N HIS A 375 -6.46 40.10 17.42
CA HIS A 375 -5.92 38.77 17.14
C HIS A 375 -6.93 37.69 17.58
N ILE A 376 -7.58 37.89 18.73
CA ILE A 376 -8.67 37.04 19.21
C ILE A 376 -9.81 37.00 18.19
N GLU A 377 -10.26 38.16 17.70
CA GLU A 377 -11.31 38.24 16.67
C GLU A 377 -10.91 37.51 15.37
N MET A 378 -9.64 37.60 14.96
CA MET A 378 -9.13 36.84 13.81
C MET A 378 -9.25 35.32 14.01
N GLU A 379 -8.94 34.81 15.20
CA GLU A 379 -9.03 33.38 15.52
C GLU A 379 -10.49 32.91 15.65
N ASP A 380 -11.36 33.73 16.23
CA ASP A 380 -12.80 33.46 16.30
C ASP A 380 -13.43 33.39 14.90
N LEU A 381 -13.07 34.33 14.02
CA LEU A 381 -13.51 34.32 12.62
C LEU A 381 -12.99 33.09 11.87
N HIS A 382 -11.73 32.70 12.09
CA HIS A 382 -11.16 31.48 11.52
C HIS A 382 -11.93 30.24 11.98
N THR A 383 -12.18 30.13 13.29
CA THR A 383 -12.93 29.01 13.88
C THR A 383 -14.35 28.92 13.32
N ALA A 384 -15.05 30.06 13.23
CA ALA A 384 -16.39 30.13 12.65
C ALA A 384 -16.40 29.77 11.16
N ARG A 385 -15.41 30.22 10.38
CA ARG A 385 -15.23 29.85 8.97
C ARG A 385 -15.00 28.36 8.80
N GLY A 386 -14.14 27.75 9.62
CA GLY A 386 -13.90 26.30 9.59
C GLY A 386 -15.18 25.48 9.79
N GLN A 387 -16.04 25.89 10.74
CA GLN A 387 -17.34 25.26 10.97
C GLN A 387 -18.31 25.43 9.78
N ALA A 388 -18.33 26.61 9.16
CA ALA A 388 -19.16 26.90 7.99
C ALA A 388 -18.67 26.18 6.73
N ALA A 389 -17.36 26.15 6.49
CA ALA A 389 -16.73 25.48 5.36
C ALA A 389 -16.93 23.96 5.42
N PHE A 390 -16.82 23.36 6.61
CA PHE A 390 -17.18 21.95 6.81
C PHE A 390 -18.63 21.67 6.40
N THR A 391 -19.55 22.57 6.74
CA THR A 391 -20.97 22.47 6.36
C THR A 391 -21.18 22.60 4.85
N LEU A 392 -20.44 23.48 4.17
CA LEU A 392 -20.53 23.70 2.72
C LEU A 392 -19.86 22.56 1.92
N ARG A 393 -18.70 22.07 2.37
CA ARG A 393 -17.96 20.96 1.75
C ARG A 393 -18.73 19.65 1.85
N ASN A 394 -19.45 19.43 2.96
CA ASN A 394 -20.41 18.32 3.09
C ASN A 394 -21.60 18.41 2.12
N ARG A 395 -21.94 19.59 1.59
CA ARG A 395 -22.97 19.77 0.55
C ARG A 395 -22.40 19.54 -0.85
N LEU A 396 -21.19 20.04 -1.12
CA LEU A 396 -20.48 19.86 -2.39
C LEU A 396 -20.06 18.40 -2.64
N ASN A 397 -19.60 17.68 -1.61
CA ASN A 397 -19.26 16.26 -1.72
C ASN A 397 -20.46 15.36 -2.02
N ARG A 398 -21.70 15.80 -1.69
CA ARG A 398 -22.94 15.11 -2.11
C ARG A 398 -23.27 15.32 -3.58
N HIS A 399 -22.69 16.33 -4.23
CA HIS A 399 -22.89 16.67 -5.63
C HIS A 399 -21.83 16.09 -6.59
N ARG A 400 -20.65 15.68 -6.09
CA ARG A 400 -19.46 15.36 -6.92
C ARG A 400 -19.06 13.87 -6.98
N THR A 401 -19.86 12.94 -6.46
CA THR A 401 -19.60 11.48 -6.58
C THR A 401 -19.92 10.94 -7.98
N ALA A 402 -19.04 11.21 -8.95
CA ALA A 402 -18.95 10.59 -10.29
C ALA A 402 -17.74 11.27 -10.99
N HIS A 403 -16.66 10.66 -11.50
CA HIS A 403 -16.27 9.32 -11.94
C HIS A 403 -14.72 9.26 -11.95
N PRO A 404 -14.08 8.08 -11.91
CA PRO A 404 -12.68 7.93 -12.36
C PRO A 404 -12.61 7.99 -13.89
N HIS A 405 -11.78 8.88 -14.46
CA HIS A 405 -11.44 8.86 -15.89
C HIS A 405 -10.39 7.77 -16.16
N ASP A 406 -10.63 6.93 -17.17
CA ASP A 406 -9.65 5.97 -17.69
C ASP A 406 -8.54 6.72 -18.44
N ILE A 407 -7.42 7.00 -17.77
CA ILE A 407 -6.21 7.59 -18.39
C ILE A 407 -5.46 6.53 -19.24
N VAL A 408 -6.02 5.33 -19.39
CA VAL A 408 -5.39 4.16 -20.01
C VAL A 408 -5.75 4.00 -21.49
N ALA A 409 -6.76 4.71 -21.99
CA ALA A 409 -7.10 4.72 -23.41
C ALA A 409 -6.86 6.12 -23.99
N GLY A 410 -6.29 6.17 -25.19
CA GLY A 410 -6.02 7.40 -25.94
C GLY A 410 -7.27 8.12 -26.44
N ASP A 411 -8.26 8.34 -25.56
CA ASP A 411 -9.39 9.20 -25.83
C ASP A 411 -9.12 10.58 -25.22
N SER A 412 -8.58 11.45 -26.09
CA SER A 412 -8.50 12.87 -25.89
C SER A 412 -9.91 13.47 -25.87
N ASN A 413 -10.54 13.49 -24.70
CA ASN A 413 -11.61 14.44 -24.42
C ASN A 413 -11.45 14.96 -23.00
N GLY A 414 -10.90 16.18 -22.92
CA GLY A 414 -10.66 16.89 -21.69
C GLY A 414 -11.97 17.32 -21.05
N ASP A 415 -12.20 16.82 -19.85
CA ASP A 415 -12.94 17.54 -18.83
C ASP A 415 -11.96 17.86 -17.70
N HIS A 416 -11.64 19.15 -17.62
CA HIS A 416 -10.68 19.75 -16.73
C HIS A 416 -11.23 19.70 -15.29
N TRP A 417 -10.78 18.75 -14.47
CA TRP A 417 -11.17 18.64 -13.07
C TRP A 417 -9.96 18.63 -12.14
N VAL A 418 -9.24 19.75 -12.12
CA VAL A 418 -8.44 20.14 -10.95
C VAL A 418 -9.31 21.12 -10.18
N SER A 419 -9.71 20.75 -8.97
CA SER A 419 -10.32 21.71 -8.05
C SER A 419 -9.26 22.74 -7.65
N GLU A 420 -9.18 23.86 -8.37
CA GLU A 420 -8.44 25.06 -7.94
C GLU A 420 -8.81 25.47 -6.50
N ASP A 421 -9.99 25.08 -6.01
CA ASP A 421 -10.45 25.34 -4.64
C ASP A 421 -9.81 24.46 -3.54
N ALA A 422 -8.82 23.63 -3.87
CA ALA A 422 -8.00 22.94 -2.87
C ALA A 422 -6.74 23.73 -2.48
N ILE A 423 -6.72 25.05 -2.71
CA ILE A 423 -5.69 25.95 -2.16
C ILE A 423 -5.56 25.68 -0.66
N GLN A 424 -4.35 25.30 -0.27
CA GLN A 424 -3.92 25.11 1.10
C GLN A 424 -4.25 26.40 1.87
N GLU A 425 -5.16 26.32 2.86
CA GLU A 425 -5.45 27.38 3.84
C GLU A 425 -4.26 27.56 4.82
N ASP A 426 -3.04 27.61 4.29
CA ASP A 426 -1.83 27.72 5.09
C ASP A 426 -1.60 29.18 5.48
N ASP A 427 -2.07 30.14 4.67
CA ASP A 427 -1.94 31.58 4.88
C ASP A 427 -3.27 32.32 4.79
N GLU A 428 -3.91 32.51 5.94
CA GLU A 428 -5.13 33.28 6.00
C GLU A 428 -4.84 34.76 6.17
N TRP A 429 -5.29 35.52 5.19
CA TRP A 429 -5.37 36.96 5.28
C TRP A 429 -6.74 37.36 5.84
N THR A 430 -6.78 37.87 7.06
CA THR A 430 -8.00 38.38 7.66
C THR A 430 -8.01 39.90 7.57
N GLN A 431 -9.12 40.43 7.06
CA GLN A 431 -9.40 41.86 7.06
C GLN A 431 -10.54 42.14 8.03
N LEU A 432 -10.20 42.74 9.17
CA LEU A 432 -11.20 43.27 10.10
C LEU A 432 -11.79 44.56 9.51
N ARG A 433 -13.08 44.84 9.79
CA ARG A 433 -13.79 45.99 9.20
C ARG A 433 -13.02 47.29 9.44
N GLY A 434 -12.70 48.00 8.36
CA GLY A 434 -12.02 49.30 8.41
C GLY A 434 -10.51 49.24 8.68
N ARG A 435 -9.88 48.06 8.67
CA ARG A 435 -8.45 47.87 8.99
C ARG A 435 -7.66 47.24 7.83
N ARG A 436 -6.33 47.32 7.96
CA ARG A 436 -5.38 46.69 7.03
C ARG A 436 -5.46 45.17 7.15
N LYS A 437 -5.27 44.49 6.02
CA LYS A 437 -5.19 43.02 5.94
C LYS A 437 -4.01 42.54 6.78
N GLN A 438 -4.23 41.60 7.71
CA GLN A 438 -3.18 40.96 8.49
C GLN A 438 -3.17 39.45 8.21
N ARG A 439 -1.97 38.86 8.24
CA ARG A 439 -1.76 37.43 8.01
C ARG A 439 -1.65 36.70 9.34
N ALA A 440 -2.28 35.54 9.45
CA ALA A 440 -2.19 34.68 10.62
C ALA A 440 -1.99 33.20 10.25
N HIS A 441 -1.48 32.46 11.22
CA HIS A 441 -1.00 31.08 11.08
C HIS A 441 -1.75 30.15 12.05
N PHE A 442 -3.08 30.10 11.92
CA PHE A 442 -3.94 29.33 12.82
C PHE A 442 -3.94 27.83 12.51
N SER A 443 -3.69 27.44 11.26
CA SER A 443 -3.62 26.07 10.78
C SER A 443 -2.20 25.50 10.83
N ARG A 444 -2.05 24.20 10.59
CA ARG A 444 -0.75 23.59 10.22
C ARG A 444 -0.35 24.03 8.82
N ALA A 445 0.94 23.93 8.49
CA ALA A 445 1.40 24.15 7.12
C ALA A 445 1.47 22.80 6.38
N HIS A 446 1.42 22.84 5.06
CA HIS A 446 1.61 21.71 4.17
C HIS A 446 2.83 21.96 3.27
N THR A 447 3.33 20.89 2.69
CA THR A 447 4.33 20.99 1.61
C THR A 447 3.69 21.64 0.39
N HIS A 448 4.47 22.45 -0.32
CA HIS A 448 4.00 23.27 -1.45
C HIS A 448 3.43 22.41 -2.59
N ASN A 449 4.25 21.53 -3.15
CA ASN A 449 3.84 20.65 -4.24
C ASN A 449 4.64 19.35 -4.25
N GLU A 450 4.14 18.40 -5.03
CA GLU A 450 4.89 17.24 -5.46
C GLU A 450 5.32 17.46 -6.91
N GLN A 451 6.62 17.40 -7.17
CA GLN A 451 7.20 17.46 -8.50
C GLN A 451 7.42 16.05 -9.03
N THR A 452 7.02 15.78 -10.26
CA THR A 452 7.28 14.49 -10.92
C THR A 452 8.19 14.64 -12.13
N LEU A 453 8.95 13.58 -12.42
CA LEU A 453 9.69 13.39 -13.66
C LEU A 453 9.03 12.24 -14.40
N VAL A 454 8.52 12.49 -15.60
CA VAL A 454 7.69 11.55 -16.36
C VAL A 454 8.30 11.37 -17.75
N PHE A 455 8.50 10.11 -18.14
CA PHE A 455 8.85 9.78 -19.51
C PHE A 455 7.63 9.93 -20.41
N PRO A 456 7.79 10.28 -21.69
CA PRO A 456 6.65 10.45 -22.58
C PRO A 456 5.77 9.22 -22.80
N CYS A 457 6.26 8.02 -22.47
CA CYS A 457 5.47 6.78 -22.44
C CYS A 457 4.54 6.67 -21.22
N GLY A 458 4.52 7.66 -20.33
CA GLY A 458 3.70 7.69 -19.12
C GLY A 458 4.35 7.03 -17.89
N LEU A 459 5.60 6.57 -17.98
CA LEU A 459 6.30 6.05 -16.80
C LEU A 459 6.83 7.19 -15.93
N ILE A 460 6.58 7.13 -14.63
CA ILE A 460 7.13 8.08 -13.67
C ILE A 460 8.55 7.65 -13.31
N ALA A 461 9.53 8.43 -13.73
CA ALA A 461 10.95 8.21 -13.48
C ALA A 461 11.33 8.50 -12.02
N SER A 462 10.81 9.59 -11.47
CA SER A 462 11.11 10.04 -10.11
C SER A 462 10.06 11.02 -9.60
N ARG A 463 10.07 11.28 -8.29
CA ARG A 463 9.25 12.30 -7.62
C ARG A 463 10.02 12.99 -6.51
N ALA A 464 9.63 14.22 -6.19
CA ALA A 464 10.14 14.96 -5.04
C ALA A 464 9.09 15.88 -4.43
N THR A 465 9.03 15.91 -3.10
CA THR A 465 8.17 16.83 -2.36
C THR A 465 8.91 18.16 -2.13
N PHE A 466 8.34 19.26 -2.62
CA PHE A 466 8.86 20.61 -2.40
C PHE A 466 8.15 21.26 -1.22
N TYR A 467 8.91 21.82 -0.28
CA TYR A 467 8.35 22.25 1.01
C TYR A 467 7.77 23.66 0.99
N GLU A 468 8.35 24.59 0.23
CA GLU A 468 8.00 26.02 0.33
C GLU A 468 7.65 26.70 -0.97
N ALA A 469 8.36 26.35 -2.04
CA ALA A 469 8.16 26.94 -3.34
C ALA A 469 8.61 25.97 -4.42
N GLU A 470 7.92 26.06 -5.55
CA GLU A 470 8.38 25.51 -6.82
C GLU A 470 9.40 26.47 -7.45
N ALA A 471 10.51 26.71 -6.75
CA ALA A 471 11.60 27.49 -7.31
C ALA A 471 12.29 26.69 -8.42
N VAL A 472 12.65 27.36 -9.51
CA VAL A 472 13.40 26.78 -10.64
C VAL A 472 14.68 26.06 -10.17
N SER A 473 15.38 26.62 -9.18
CA SER A 473 16.54 25.96 -8.55
C SER A 473 16.20 24.61 -7.92
N ASN A 474 15.03 24.45 -7.29
CA ASN A 474 14.60 23.19 -6.71
C ASN A 474 14.35 22.13 -7.80
N VAL A 475 13.78 22.54 -8.94
CA VAL A 475 13.60 21.66 -10.11
C VAL A 475 14.94 21.20 -10.66
N LEU A 476 15.91 22.10 -10.86
CA LEU A 476 17.25 21.76 -11.32
C LEU A 476 17.96 20.78 -10.37
N VAL A 477 17.98 21.07 -9.06
CA VAL A 477 18.55 20.16 -8.05
C VAL A 477 17.87 18.79 -8.09
N PHE A 478 16.55 18.76 -8.25
CA PHE A 478 15.78 17.52 -8.29
C PHE A 478 16.13 16.67 -9.53
N VAL A 479 16.14 17.27 -10.71
CA VAL A 479 16.48 16.59 -11.97
C VAL A 479 17.90 16.01 -11.89
N GLU A 480 18.88 16.82 -11.46
CA GLU A 480 20.25 16.37 -11.31
C GLU A 480 20.36 15.18 -10.35
N LYS A 481 19.73 15.27 -9.17
CA LYS A 481 19.72 14.17 -8.19
C LYS A 481 19.08 12.90 -8.73
N ALA A 482 17.91 13.02 -9.36
CA ALA A 482 17.16 11.88 -9.89
C ALA A 482 17.95 11.10 -10.95
N TYR A 483 18.81 11.77 -11.72
CA TYR A 483 19.63 11.17 -12.77
C TYR A 483 21.11 10.98 -12.41
N SER A 484 21.48 11.26 -11.16
CA SER A 484 22.80 10.97 -10.61
C SER A 484 22.85 9.68 -9.76
N VAL A 485 21.72 8.97 -9.65
CA VAL A 485 21.65 7.67 -8.96
C VAL A 485 22.27 6.55 -9.83
N PRO A 486 22.76 5.44 -9.22
CA PRO A 486 23.31 4.32 -9.97
C PRO A 486 22.32 3.79 -11.02
N HIS A 487 22.83 3.51 -12.22
CA HIS A 487 22.09 2.99 -13.37
C HIS A 487 21.08 3.93 -14.03
N ALA A 488 20.82 5.11 -13.46
CA ALA A 488 20.10 6.16 -14.18
C ALA A 488 20.97 6.69 -15.33
N ARG A 489 20.33 7.00 -16.46
CA ARG A 489 20.97 7.67 -17.59
C ARG A 489 20.54 9.12 -17.57
N LYS A 490 21.47 10.02 -17.84
CA LYS A 490 21.18 11.44 -17.95
C LYS A 490 20.20 11.70 -19.11
N PRO A 491 19.16 12.52 -18.92
CA PRO A 491 18.23 12.83 -20.00
C PRO A 491 18.93 13.67 -21.07
N HIS A 492 18.55 13.47 -22.33
CA HIS A 492 19.00 14.30 -23.43
C HIS A 492 18.20 15.60 -23.50
N HIS A 493 16.93 15.55 -23.07
CA HIS A 493 16.01 16.67 -23.12
C HIS A 493 15.19 16.76 -21.83
N LEU A 494 15.10 17.97 -21.27
CA LEU A 494 14.22 18.32 -20.17
C LEU A 494 13.11 19.23 -20.72
N ILE A 495 11.86 18.89 -20.43
CA ILE A 495 10.68 19.68 -20.77
C ILE A 495 10.00 20.15 -19.49
N TYR A 496 9.76 21.46 -19.39
CA TYR A 496 9.18 22.10 -18.21
C TYR A 496 8.45 23.39 -18.60
N ASP A 497 7.37 23.74 -17.92
CA ASP A 497 6.60 24.97 -18.18
C ASP A 497 7.45 26.25 -18.05
N SER A 498 8.31 26.30 -17.03
CA SER A 498 9.20 27.44 -16.77
C SER A 498 10.64 27.15 -17.18
N ASN A 499 10.84 26.32 -18.22
CA ASN A 499 12.20 25.92 -18.62
C ASN A 499 13.04 27.07 -19.18
N CYS A 500 12.42 28.15 -19.67
CA CYS A 500 13.15 29.35 -20.06
C CYS A 500 13.88 29.98 -18.87
N ASP A 501 13.25 30.02 -17.70
CA ASP A 501 13.86 30.55 -16.47
C ASP A 501 14.94 29.59 -15.96
N ALA A 502 14.69 28.28 -16.08
CA ALA A 502 15.68 27.24 -15.78
C ALA A 502 16.92 27.36 -16.67
N ALA A 503 16.75 27.47 -17.99
CA ALA A 503 17.82 27.61 -18.94
C ALA A 503 18.60 28.93 -18.76
N GLN A 504 17.92 30.04 -18.42
CA GLN A 504 18.61 31.29 -18.06
C GLN A 504 19.48 31.11 -16.81
N GLN A 505 18.95 30.45 -15.78
CA GLN A 505 19.68 30.21 -14.55
C GLN A 505 20.90 29.30 -14.77
N VAL A 506 20.75 28.26 -15.60
CA VAL A 506 21.87 27.39 -16.02
C VAL A 506 22.93 28.19 -16.78
N ALA A 507 22.52 29.00 -17.76
CA ALA A 507 23.44 29.81 -18.56
C ALA A 507 24.18 30.89 -17.75
N ALA A 508 23.58 31.36 -16.64
CA ALA A 508 24.13 32.42 -15.81
C ALA A 508 25.16 31.93 -14.78
N ASN A 509 25.25 30.63 -14.48
CA ASN A 509 26.13 30.12 -13.42
C ASN A 509 26.77 28.77 -13.79
N GLU A 510 28.12 28.72 -13.74
CA GLU A 510 28.93 27.53 -14.00
C GLU A 510 28.66 26.35 -13.04
N ASP A 511 28.09 26.63 -11.86
CA ASP A 511 27.67 25.59 -10.90
C ASP A 511 26.65 24.60 -11.53
N TRP A 512 25.94 25.01 -12.59
CA TRP A 512 24.96 24.19 -13.32
C TRP A 512 25.52 23.48 -14.56
N SER A 513 26.85 23.34 -14.67
CA SER A 513 27.50 22.62 -15.79
C SER A 513 27.00 21.19 -16.01
N TRP A 514 26.35 20.58 -15.01
CA TRP A 514 25.63 19.32 -15.20
C TRP A 514 24.54 19.41 -16.28
N PHE A 515 24.00 20.59 -16.60
CA PHE A 515 22.95 20.73 -17.62
C PHE A 515 23.48 21.04 -19.02
N ASP A 516 24.79 21.22 -19.19
CA ASP A 516 25.38 21.74 -20.43
C ASP A 516 24.93 20.97 -21.68
N ASP A 517 24.88 19.63 -21.60
CA ASP A 517 24.53 18.70 -22.69
C ASP A 517 23.05 18.29 -22.71
N ILE A 518 22.19 18.98 -21.96
CA ILE A 518 20.75 18.74 -21.93
C ILE A 518 20.02 19.83 -22.73
N GLY A 519 19.22 19.42 -23.71
CA GLY A 519 18.31 20.35 -24.40
C GLY A 519 17.15 20.75 -23.48
N MET A 520 17.00 22.05 -23.21
CA MET A 520 16.00 22.58 -22.27
C MET A 520 14.90 23.31 -23.04
N PHE A 521 13.75 22.64 -23.22
CA PHE A 521 12.61 23.17 -23.98
C PHE A 521 11.41 23.46 -23.08
N VAL A 522 10.60 24.46 -23.46
CA VAL A 522 9.33 24.72 -22.79
C VAL A 522 8.26 23.76 -23.31
N ASP A 523 7.32 23.34 -22.46
CA ASP A 523 6.16 22.56 -22.93
C ASP A 523 5.42 23.27 -24.08
N VAL A 524 4.98 22.52 -25.09
CA VAL A 524 4.40 23.06 -26.33
C VAL A 524 3.10 23.83 -26.07
N PHE A 525 2.25 23.34 -25.16
CA PHE A 525 1.01 24.01 -24.80
C PHE A 525 1.32 25.30 -24.02
N HIS A 526 2.25 25.24 -23.08
CA HIS A 526 2.64 26.42 -22.29
C HIS A 526 3.32 27.49 -23.16
N PHE A 527 4.24 27.07 -24.05
CA PHE A 527 4.92 27.96 -25.01
C PHE A 527 3.92 28.69 -25.89
N LYS A 528 2.91 27.99 -26.41
CA LYS A 528 1.91 28.58 -27.31
C LYS A 528 0.92 29.51 -26.61
N ASN A 529 0.48 29.17 -25.40
CA ASN A 529 -0.68 29.81 -24.78
C ASN A 529 -0.35 30.74 -23.60
N LYS A 530 0.82 30.60 -22.98
CA LYS A 530 1.17 31.29 -21.73
C LYS A 530 2.47 32.09 -21.80
N HIS A 531 3.35 31.81 -22.76
CA HIS A 531 4.55 32.63 -22.98
C HIS A 531 4.31 33.78 -23.94
N ASP A 532 4.89 34.93 -23.63
CA ASP A 532 4.84 36.11 -24.50
C ASP A 532 5.79 35.90 -25.70
N ALA A 533 5.30 36.16 -26.91
CA ALA A 533 6.11 36.18 -28.13
C ALA A 533 7.27 37.20 -28.05
N SER A 534 7.18 38.18 -27.15
CA SER A 534 8.25 39.16 -26.88
C SER A 534 9.39 38.62 -26.01
N HIS A 535 9.24 37.44 -25.38
CA HIS A 535 10.28 36.83 -24.55
C HIS A 535 11.38 36.19 -25.40
N THR A 536 12.28 37.01 -25.91
CA THR A 536 13.31 36.64 -26.89
C THR A 536 14.17 35.45 -26.46
N PHE A 537 14.57 35.38 -25.19
CA PHE A 537 15.37 34.26 -24.70
C PHE A 537 14.66 32.91 -24.88
N CYS A 538 13.37 32.83 -24.52
CA CYS A 538 12.58 31.61 -24.66
C CYS A 538 12.40 31.22 -26.14
N GLN A 539 12.13 32.20 -27.01
CA GLN A 539 11.98 31.98 -28.45
C GLN A 539 13.27 31.47 -29.11
N GLU A 540 14.44 31.91 -28.66
CA GLU A 540 15.74 31.56 -29.25
C GLU A 540 16.38 30.30 -28.68
N ASN A 541 16.09 29.96 -27.41
CA ASN A 541 16.83 28.92 -26.68
C ASN A 541 15.96 27.76 -26.19
N CYS A 542 14.65 27.95 -26.09
CA CYS A 542 13.75 26.98 -25.47
C CYS A 542 12.55 26.62 -26.35
N ASN A 543 12.54 27.07 -27.60
CA ASN A 543 11.50 26.74 -28.56
C ASN A 543 11.61 25.27 -28.98
N PRO A 544 10.59 24.44 -28.71
CA PRO A 544 10.63 23.03 -29.08
C PRO A 544 10.92 22.82 -30.57
N ALA A 545 10.42 23.71 -31.45
CA ALA A 545 10.54 23.59 -32.90
C ALA A 545 11.99 23.55 -33.42
N ASP A 546 12.95 24.01 -32.62
CA ASP A 546 14.38 23.95 -32.94
C ASP A 546 14.99 22.54 -32.79
N CYS A 547 14.15 21.55 -32.46
CA CYS A 547 14.53 20.16 -32.24
C CYS A 547 13.85 19.22 -33.26
N PRO A 548 14.17 19.29 -34.56
CA PRO A 548 13.45 18.55 -35.61
C PRO A 548 13.56 17.03 -35.48
N HIS A 549 14.55 16.48 -34.76
CA HIS A 549 14.63 15.05 -34.45
C HIS A 549 13.62 14.59 -33.38
N LEU A 550 12.88 15.51 -32.78
CA LEU A 550 11.78 15.26 -31.84
C LEU A 550 10.40 15.35 -32.51
N MET A 551 10.37 15.52 -33.84
CA MET A 551 9.16 15.65 -34.67
C MET A 551 9.01 14.44 -35.63
N ASP A 552 7.78 13.97 -35.84
CA ASP A 552 7.38 13.06 -36.91
C ASP A 552 6.42 13.79 -37.87
N GLY A 553 6.99 14.31 -38.97
CA GLY A 553 6.29 15.23 -39.87
C GLY A 553 5.91 16.53 -39.14
N ASP A 554 4.61 16.86 -39.15
CA ASP A 554 4.06 18.06 -38.49
C ASP A 554 3.61 17.78 -37.04
N LYS A 555 3.85 16.58 -36.50
CA LYS A 555 3.45 16.17 -35.15
C LYS A 555 4.67 15.90 -34.28
N TRP A 556 4.53 16.14 -32.97
CA TRP A 556 5.55 15.74 -32.00
C TRP A 556 5.64 14.22 -31.92
N TYR A 557 6.87 13.70 -31.85
CA TYR A 557 7.11 12.27 -31.66
C TYR A 557 6.64 11.78 -30.29
N PHE A 558 6.48 12.68 -29.31
CA PHE A 558 6.14 12.35 -27.94
C PHE A 558 5.20 13.37 -27.28
N ASN A 559 4.45 12.92 -26.27
CA ASN A 559 3.48 13.72 -25.53
C ASN A 559 4.18 14.63 -24.49
N THR A 560 4.20 15.94 -24.74
CA THR A 560 4.78 16.91 -23.79
C THR A 560 3.84 17.24 -22.62
N SER A 561 2.54 16.98 -22.76
CA SER A 561 1.55 17.14 -21.68
C SER A 561 1.43 15.91 -20.76
N VAL A 562 2.34 14.94 -20.89
CA VAL A 562 2.30 13.68 -20.11
C VAL A 562 2.42 13.92 -18.60
N ALA A 563 3.19 14.94 -18.18
CA ALA A 563 3.36 15.26 -16.77
C ALA A 563 2.07 15.84 -16.17
N GLU A 564 1.36 16.69 -16.91
CA GLU A 564 0.05 17.22 -16.52
C GLU A 564 -1.00 16.07 -16.42
N GLN A 565 -1.04 15.17 -17.40
CA GLN A 565 -1.91 14.00 -17.37
C GLN A 565 -1.60 13.11 -16.16
N MET A 566 -0.32 12.93 -15.84
CA MET A 566 0.10 12.19 -14.67
C MET A 566 -0.28 12.88 -13.37
N ASN A 567 -0.22 14.21 -13.33
CA ASN A 567 -0.67 15.01 -12.20
C ASN A 567 -2.18 14.87 -11.96
N VAL A 568 -3.01 14.67 -12.99
CA VAL A 568 -4.42 14.30 -12.80
C VAL A 568 -4.54 12.96 -12.06
N TRP A 569 -3.78 11.94 -12.48
CA TRP A 569 -3.79 10.64 -11.81
C TRP A 569 -3.28 10.72 -10.36
N LEU A 570 -2.18 11.44 -10.14
CA LEU A 570 -1.61 11.62 -8.81
C LEU A 570 -2.54 12.45 -7.90
N GLY A 571 -3.24 13.43 -8.47
CA GLY A 571 -4.20 14.31 -7.78
C GLY A 571 -5.39 13.57 -7.17
N GLY A 572 -5.78 12.43 -7.73
CA GLY A 572 -6.83 11.57 -7.16
C GLY A 572 -6.51 11.09 -5.73
N TYR A 573 -5.22 11.02 -5.36
CA TYR A 573 -4.80 10.63 -4.01
C TYR A 573 -4.86 11.75 -2.97
N LEU A 574 -5.17 13.00 -3.34
CA LEU A 574 -5.15 14.14 -2.42
C LEU A 574 -5.94 13.88 -1.12
N ALA A 575 -7.16 13.35 -1.24
CA ALA A 575 -8.01 13.06 -0.07
C ALA A 575 -7.46 11.92 0.83
N ILE A 576 -6.61 11.05 0.27
CA ILE A 576 -5.99 9.93 0.99
C ILE A 576 -4.76 10.41 1.76
N VAL A 577 -3.90 11.20 1.11
CA VAL A 577 -2.55 11.50 1.62
C VAL A 577 -2.47 12.77 2.46
N ARG A 578 -3.47 13.66 2.37
CA ARG A 578 -3.47 14.99 3.00
C ARG A 578 -3.14 15.00 4.50
N GLU A 579 -3.51 13.96 5.23
CA GLU A 579 -3.30 13.86 6.68
C GLU A 579 -2.19 12.88 7.08
N MET A 580 -1.46 12.32 6.10
CA MET A 580 -0.36 11.39 6.36
C MET A 580 0.89 12.14 6.79
N LEU A 581 1.67 11.55 7.70
CA LEU A 581 3.02 12.04 8.01
C LEU A 581 4.02 11.57 6.93
N PRO A 582 5.20 12.22 6.80
CA PRO A 582 6.11 12.05 5.66
C PRO A 582 6.46 10.60 5.31
N VAL A 583 6.73 9.77 6.32
CA VAL A 583 7.11 8.36 6.10
C VAL A 583 6.02 7.60 5.36
N LYS A 584 4.77 7.70 5.84
CA LYS A 584 3.62 7.00 5.25
C LYS A 584 3.18 7.64 3.93
N TYR A 585 3.25 8.98 3.84
CA TYR A 585 2.98 9.73 2.63
C TYR A 585 3.88 9.26 1.48
N ASN A 586 5.20 9.27 1.70
CA ASN A 586 6.18 8.83 0.70
C ASN A 586 6.02 7.35 0.38
N PHE A 587 5.85 6.51 1.40
CA PHE A 587 5.71 5.07 1.20
C PHE A 587 4.49 4.74 0.35
N PHE A 588 3.33 5.31 0.66
CA PHE A 588 2.10 5.09 -0.08
C PHE A 588 2.25 5.53 -1.55
N LEU A 589 2.73 6.75 -1.80
CA LEU A 589 2.85 7.26 -3.15
C LEU A 589 3.91 6.52 -3.96
N ASN A 590 5.03 6.15 -3.36
CA ASN A 590 6.06 5.32 -4.00
C ASN A 590 5.48 3.96 -4.43
N GLU A 591 4.69 3.30 -3.58
CA GLU A 591 4.08 2.01 -3.92
C GLU A 591 2.96 2.14 -4.96
N MET A 592 2.17 3.22 -4.95
CA MET A 592 1.19 3.51 -6.02
C MET A 592 1.88 3.76 -7.36
N ILE A 593 2.96 4.56 -7.39
CA ILE A 593 3.73 4.84 -8.60
C ILE A 593 4.39 3.58 -9.14
N ARG A 594 4.96 2.76 -8.26
CA ARG A 594 5.53 1.46 -8.63
C ARG A 594 4.49 0.57 -9.34
N LEU A 595 3.30 0.44 -8.76
CA LEU A 595 2.22 -0.34 -9.34
C LEU A 595 1.72 0.26 -10.66
N HIS A 596 1.59 1.58 -10.75
CA HIS A 596 1.28 2.28 -12.00
C HIS A 596 2.30 1.95 -13.08
N ASN A 597 3.59 2.15 -12.80
CA ASN A 597 4.68 1.88 -13.74
C ASN A 597 4.69 0.43 -14.20
N HIS A 598 4.43 -0.53 -13.29
CA HIS A 598 4.34 -1.94 -13.64
C HIS A 598 3.21 -2.22 -14.66
N ILE A 599 2.02 -1.67 -14.44
CA ILE A 599 0.88 -1.83 -15.36
C ILE A 599 1.16 -1.12 -16.70
N THR A 600 1.76 0.06 -16.67
CA THR A 600 2.12 0.82 -17.88
C THR A 600 3.14 0.06 -18.72
N LEU A 601 4.17 -0.51 -18.09
CA LEU A 601 5.12 -1.39 -18.79
C LEU A 601 4.45 -2.59 -19.45
N GLN A 602 3.59 -3.29 -18.71
CA GLN A 602 2.88 -4.46 -19.24
C GLN A 602 2.05 -4.09 -20.47
N LYS A 603 1.35 -2.95 -20.44
CA LYS A 603 0.58 -2.45 -21.60
C LYS A 603 1.46 -2.11 -22.80
N LEU A 604 2.62 -1.50 -22.56
CA LEU A 604 3.57 -1.18 -23.62
C LEU A 604 4.11 -2.48 -24.25
N GLU A 605 4.47 -3.47 -23.43
CA GLU A 605 4.90 -4.80 -23.88
C GLU A 605 3.80 -5.52 -24.68
N ASP A 606 2.55 -5.52 -24.18
CA ASP A 606 1.39 -6.10 -24.87
C ASP A 606 1.09 -5.38 -26.19
N GLY A 607 1.37 -4.08 -26.27
CA GLY A 607 1.28 -3.25 -27.48
C GLY A 607 2.45 -3.45 -28.47
N GLY A 608 3.41 -4.31 -28.15
CA GLY A 608 4.59 -4.58 -28.99
C GLY A 608 5.70 -3.53 -28.88
N HIS A 609 5.62 -2.60 -27.92
CA HIS A 609 6.69 -1.65 -27.64
C HIS A 609 7.73 -2.31 -26.73
N ASN A 610 8.99 -2.36 -27.18
CA ASN A 610 10.07 -2.94 -26.39
C ASN A 610 10.75 -1.87 -25.53
N VAL A 611 10.30 -1.75 -24.28
CA VAL A 611 10.78 -0.71 -23.34
C VAL A 611 12.10 -1.11 -22.68
N ARG A 612 12.50 -2.39 -22.75
CA ARG A 612 13.68 -2.96 -22.08
C ARG A 612 14.61 -3.65 -23.09
N VAL A 613 15.29 -2.88 -23.93
CA VAL A 613 16.37 -3.42 -24.77
C VAL A 613 17.70 -3.08 -24.11
N LEU A 614 18.53 -4.06 -23.76
CA LEU A 614 19.97 -3.87 -23.53
C LEU A 614 20.72 -4.44 -24.75
N PRO A 615 21.22 -3.64 -25.71
CA PRO A 615 22.11 -4.08 -26.78
C PRO A 615 23.55 -3.59 -26.55
N PRO A 616 24.53 -4.14 -27.30
CA PRO A 616 25.94 -4.12 -26.91
C PRO A 616 26.59 -2.75 -27.08
N ARG A 617 27.58 -2.49 -26.23
CA ARG A 617 28.44 -1.27 -26.20
C ARG A 617 28.93 -0.88 -27.60
N GLY A 618 28.26 0.08 -28.22
CA GLY A 618 28.73 0.83 -29.39
C GLY A 618 28.94 2.31 -29.04
N PRO A 619 29.88 3.02 -29.68
CA PRO A 619 30.15 4.42 -29.36
C PRO A 619 29.03 5.32 -29.91
N LEU A 620 28.53 6.22 -29.05
CA LEU A 620 27.56 7.27 -29.39
C LEU A 620 28.18 8.31 -30.36
N PRO A 621 27.40 8.91 -31.27
CA PRO A 621 27.88 9.96 -32.17
C PRO A 621 28.11 11.29 -31.41
N SER A 622 29.21 11.97 -31.74
CA SER A 622 29.62 13.24 -31.14
C SER A 622 28.72 14.41 -31.58
N TYR A 623 28.10 15.11 -30.63
CA TYR A 623 27.43 16.38 -30.87
C TYR A 623 28.47 17.51 -31.01
N ASN A 624 28.58 18.09 -32.21
CA ASN A 624 29.32 19.33 -32.44
C ASN A 624 28.43 20.52 -32.03
N ARG A 625 28.69 21.12 -30.86
CA ARG A 625 28.18 22.47 -30.58
C ARG A 625 28.91 23.47 -31.47
N ARG A 626 28.17 24.29 -32.21
CA ARG A 626 28.70 25.58 -32.65
C ARG A 626 28.90 26.41 -31.38
N ARG A 627 30.16 26.74 -31.09
CA ARG A 627 30.54 27.76 -30.11
C ARG A 627 29.85 29.09 -30.48
N ILE A 628 29.24 29.75 -29.50
CA ILE A 628 29.18 31.21 -29.46
C ILE A 628 30.47 31.68 -28.79
#